data_AF-A0AA85KAG8-F1
#
_entry.id   AF-A0AA85KAG8-F1
#
_cell.length_a   1.000
_cell.length_b   1.000
_cell.length_c   1.000
_cell.angle_alpha   90.00
_cell.angle_beta   90.00
_cell.angle_gamma   90.00
#
_symmetry.space_group_name_H-M   'P 1'
#
loop_
_entity.id
_entity.type
_entity.pdbx_description
1 polymer ?
#
loop_
_entity_poly.entity_id
_entity_poly.type
_entity_poly.pdbx_seq_one_letter_code
_entity_poly.pdbx_strand_id
1 'polypeptide(L)'
;MTKFNLAKLRKVLGAPQKHVKRHNKKLEKIVRGKKRESRKDSLDSLINASMFRFLNEKLYNCSSKEAATLFKEDPGAFGIYHEGYKQQLSQWPQDPLIWVKDEIMKQTSGSNKRLKIADLGCGDARLSHMLPNEHKVYSFDLVSVNERVTACDMAHTPLKTNEVDFAVFCLSLMGTNCSEFLYEANRILKSEGVLVIVDVASRFDGKFNDFLKKLKRYGFSKQFSETTNDTYFVRALLRKVSSCTSEPVESLPKLILKPCLYKKR
;
A
#
# COMPACT_ATOMS: atom_id res chain seq x y z
N MET A 1 -6.41 -23.90 -15.41
CA MET A 1 -5.81 -22.57 -15.14
C MET A 1 -4.35 -22.61 -15.58
N THR A 2 -4.01 -21.90 -16.64
CA THR A 2 -2.64 -21.79 -17.16
C THR A 2 -1.78 -21.04 -16.14
N LYS A 3 -0.79 -21.71 -15.53
CA LYS A 3 0.18 -21.06 -14.63
C LYS A 3 0.88 -19.92 -15.39
N PHE A 4 0.57 -18.68 -15.01
CA PHE A 4 1.14 -17.48 -15.62
C PHE A 4 2.60 -17.34 -15.18
N ASN A 5 3.53 -17.41 -16.13
CA ASN A 5 4.96 -17.41 -15.86
C ASN A 5 5.56 -16.02 -16.13
N LEU A 6 5.82 -15.25 -15.06
CA LEU A 6 6.45 -13.93 -15.13
C LEU A 6 7.87 -13.97 -15.74
N ALA A 7 8.59 -15.08 -15.62
CA ALA A 7 9.87 -15.27 -16.32
C ALA A 7 9.67 -15.35 -17.85
N LYS A 8 8.53 -15.87 -18.32
CA LYS A 8 8.15 -15.86 -19.73
C LYS A 8 7.85 -14.45 -20.23
N LEU A 9 7.21 -13.60 -19.41
CA LEU A 9 6.95 -12.20 -19.75
C LEU A 9 8.26 -11.38 -19.82
N ARG A 10 9.16 -11.55 -18.83
CA ARG A 10 10.51 -10.98 -18.86
C ARG A 10 11.29 -11.38 -20.13
N LYS A 11 11.15 -12.65 -20.55
CA LYS A 11 11.82 -13.18 -21.76
C LYS A 11 11.27 -12.60 -23.06
N VAL A 12 9.96 -12.35 -23.14
CA VAL A 12 9.31 -11.76 -24.32
C VAL A 12 9.66 -10.27 -24.46
N LEU A 13 9.69 -9.52 -23.35
CA LEU A 13 9.98 -8.09 -23.37
C LEU A 13 11.48 -7.76 -23.51
N GLY A 14 12.37 -8.72 -23.25
CA GLY A 14 13.84 -8.56 -23.36
C GLY A 14 14.47 -8.98 -24.70
N ALA A 15 13.68 -9.40 -25.70
CA ALA A 15 14.23 -9.92 -26.96
C ALA A 15 14.70 -8.78 -27.91
N PRO A 16 15.96 -8.78 -28.39
CA PRO A 16 16.45 -7.73 -29.28
C PRO A 16 15.90 -7.88 -30.71
N GLN A 17 15.39 -6.79 -31.29
CA GLN A 17 15.04 -6.72 -32.71
C GLN A 17 16.31 -6.70 -33.59
N LYS A 18 16.32 -7.54 -34.63
CA LYS A 18 17.46 -7.73 -35.54
C LYS A 18 17.67 -6.48 -36.42
N HIS A 19 18.82 -5.82 -36.28
CA HIS A 19 19.29 -4.81 -37.24
C HIS A 19 20.57 -5.24 -37.96
N VAL A 20 20.58 -4.99 -39.27
CA VAL A 20 21.64 -5.27 -40.24
C VAL A 20 22.89 -4.42 -39.98
N LYS A 21 24.09 -5.00 -40.14
CA LYS A 21 25.40 -4.38 -39.84
C LYS A 21 26.03 -3.71 -41.06
N ARG A 22 26.68 -2.55 -40.86
CA ARG A 22 27.85 -2.08 -41.64
C ARG A 22 28.94 -1.53 -40.69
N HIS A 23 30.19 -1.57 -41.17
CA HIS A 23 31.46 -1.55 -40.42
C HIS A 23 32.02 -0.13 -40.13
N ASN A 24 32.49 0.14 -38.90
CA ASN A 24 33.81 0.76 -38.65
C ASN A 24 34.27 0.57 -37.17
N LYS A 25 35.40 -0.10 -36.92
CA LYS A 25 35.77 -0.68 -35.60
C LYS A 25 36.98 0.02 -34.95
N LYS A 26 36.76 1.01 -34.07
CA LYS A 26 37.53 1.15 -32.79
C LYS A 26 36.99 2.27 -31.89
N LEU A 27 36.65 3.45 -32.42
CA LEU A 27 35.97 4.53 -31.67
C LEU A 27 34.48 4.25 -31.37
N GLU A 28 33.82 3.49 -32.25
CA GLU A 28 32.45 3.03 -32.04
C GLU A 28 32.28 2.13 -30.80
N LYS A 29 33.30 1.41 -30.33
CA LYS A 29 33.10 0.41 -29.24
C LYS A 29 32.81 1.05 -27.89
N ILE A 30 33.44 2.17 -27.56
CA ILE A 30 33.26 2.87 -26.27
C ILE A 30 31.94 3.65 -26.28
N VAL A 31 31.64 4.35 -27.38
CA VAL A 31 30.36 5.06 -27.57
C VAL A 31 29.19 4.07 -27.73
N ARG A 32 29.35 2.95 -28.43
CA ARG A 32 28.35 1.85 -28.45
C ARG A 32 28.23 1.19 -27.08
N GLY A 33 29.29 1.06 -26.30
CA GLY A 33 29.25 0.56 -24.93
C GLY A 33 28.33 1.43 -24.07
N LYS A 34 28.66 2.72 -23.93
CA LYS A 34 27.82 3.70 -23.21
C LYS A 34 26.41 3.83 -23.78
N LYS A 35 26.23 3.85 -25.11
CA LYS A 35 24.91 3.96 -25.77
C LYS A 35 24.10 2.65 -25.74
N ARG A 36 24.72 1.51 -25.41
CA ARG A 36 24.06 0.20 -25.25
C ARG A 36 23.72 -0.03 -23.78
N GLU A 37 24.57 0.43 -22.87
CA GLU A 37 24.31 0.50 -21.43
C GLU A 37 23.16 1.47 -21.14
N SER A 38 23.22 2.71 -21.66
CA SER A 38 22.12 3.69 -21.53
C SER A 38 20.80 3.21 -22.15
N ARG A 39 20.87 2.41 -23.23
CA ARG A 39 19.68 1.79 -23.85
C ARG A 39 19.17 0.59 -23.05
N LYS A 40 20.06 -0.15 -22.39
CA LYS A 40 19.71 -1.26 -21.50
C LYS A 40 19.03 -0.72 -20.23
N ASP A 41 19.58 0.35 -19.64
CA ASP A 41 18.98 1.02 -18.48
C ASP A 41 17.60 1.59 -18.81
N SER A 42 17.44 2.17 -20.01
CA SER A 42 16.14 2.66 -20.50
C SER A 42 15.14 1.52 -20.74
N LEU A 43 15.58 0.36 -21.24
CA LEU A 43 14.73 -0.81 -21.44
C LEU A 43 14.33 -1.46 -20.11
N ASP A 44 15.27 -1.61 -19.18
CA ASP A 44 15.04 -2.17 -17.84
C ASP A 44 14.07 -1.28 -17.05
N SER A 45 14.21 0.05 -17.16
CA SER A 45 13.26 1.02 -16.59
C SER A 45 11.84 0.84 -17.17
N LEU A 46 11.72 0.70 -18.50
CA LEU A 46 10.42 0.47 -19.15
C LEU A 46 9.78 -0.86 -18.73
N ILE A 47 10.59 -1.92 -18.61
CA ILE A 47 10.12 -3.23 -18.15
C ILE A 47 9.62 -3.10 -16.71
N ASN A 48 10.41 -2.52 -15.81
CA ASN A 48 10.03 -2.35 -14.41
C ASN A 48 8.76 -1.51 -14.25
N ALA A 49 8.60 -0.41 -15.01
CA ALA A 49 7.38 0.37 -15.00
C ALA A 49 6.15 -0.41 -15.51
N SER A 50 6.33 -1.27 -16.52
CA SER A 50 5.26 -2.15 -17.02
C SER A 50 4.87 -3.22 -15.99
N MET A 51 5.86 -3.80 -15.33
CA MET A 51 5.69 -4.82 -14.30
C MET A 51 5.03 -4.24 -13.06
N PHE A 52 5.42 -3.04 -12.61
CA PHE A 52 4.76 -2.32 -11.54
C PHE A 52 3.27 -2.12 -11.86
N ARG A 53 2.92 -1.61 -13.06
CA ARG A 53 1.51 -1.40 -13.44
C ARG A 53 0.72 -2.71 -13.40
N PHE A 54 1.29 -3.79 -13.95
CA PHE A 54 0.67 -5.11 -13.92
C PHE A 54 0.47 -5.64 -12.50
N LEU A 55 1.50 -5.56 -11.65
CA LEU A 55 1.43 -5.99 -10.25
C LEU A 55 0.40 -5.17 -9.48
N ASN A 56 0.42 -3.85 -9.64
CA ASN A 56 -0.53 -2.94 -9.00
C ASN A 56 -1.98 -3.27 -9.38
N GLU A 57 -2.26 -3.47 -10.66
CA GLU A 57 -3.59 -3.90 -11.11
C GLU A 57 -3.97 -5.26 -10.52
N LYS A 58 -3.05 -6.23 -10.51
CA LYS A 58 -3.30 -7.55 -9.94
C LYS A 58 -3.63 -7.48 -8.45
N LEU A 59 -2.88 -6.71 -7.67
CA LEU A 59 -3.05 -6.55 -6.22
C LEU A 59 -4.40 -5.90 -5.85
N TYR A 60 -4.98 -5.07 -6.72
CA TYR A 60 -6.33 -4.54 -6.51
C TYR A 60 -7.46 -5.51 -6.91
N ASN A 61 -7.15 -6.55 -7.68
CA ASN A 61 -8.14 -7.49 -8.23
C ASN A 61 -8.02 -8.92 -7.66
N CYS A 62 -7.23 -9.11 -6.61
CA CYS A 62 -7.14 -10.39 -5.89
C CYS A 62 -7.36 -10.19 -4.39
N SER A 63 -7.60 -11.27 -3.65
CA SER A 63 -7.58 -11.25 -2.19
C SER A 63 -6.17 -11.05 -1.63
N SER A 64 -6.07 -10.63 -0.37
CA SER A 64 -4.77 -10.54 0.34
C SER A 64 -4.05 -11.90 0.41
N LYS A 65 -4.79 -13.01 0.56
CA LYS A 65 -4.25 -14.38 0.52
C LYS A 65 -3.62 -14.72 -0.84
N GLU A 66 -4.26 -14.33 -1.93
CA GLU A 66 -3.70 -14.51 -3.28
C GLU A 66 -2.49 -13.61 -3.52
N ALA A 67 -2.51 -12.38 -3.01
CA ALA A 67 -1.36 -11.47 -3.03
C ALA A 67 -0.17 -12.04 -2.23
N ALA A 68 -0.41 -12.59 -1.04
CA ALA A 68 0.61 -13.27 -0.23
C ALA A 68 1.21 -14.46 -0.99
N THR A 69 0.36 -15.26 -1.66
CA THR A 69 0.81 -16.37 -2.50
C THR A 69 1.67 -15.89 -3.66
N LEU A 70 1.26 -14.82 -4.36
CA LEU A 70 2.04 -14.19 -5.43
C LEU A 70 3.45 -13.80 -4.96
N PHE A 71 3.56 -13.10 -3.82
CA PHE A 71 4.86 -12.67 -3.31
C PHE A 71 5.71 -13.81 -2.76
N LYS A 72 5.09 -14.89 -2.27
CA LYS A 72 5.80 -16.10 -1.88
C LYS A 72 6.38 -16.83 -3.10
N GLU A 73 5.63 -16.90 -4.20
CA GLU A 73 6.06 -17.55 -5.44
C GLU A 73 7.11 -16.73 -6.20
N ASP A 74 7.04 -15.39 -6.14
CA ASP A 74 8.02 -14.48 -6.73
C ASP A 74 8.42 -13.38 -5.74
N PRO A 75 9.41 -13.65 -4.86
CA PRO A 75 9.89 -12.65 -3.90
C PRO A 75 10.42 -11.35 -4.55
N GLY A 76 10.88 -11.43 -5.81
CA GLY A 76 11.33 -10.27 -6.56
C GLY A 76 10.20 -9.32 -6.95
N ALA A 77 8.96 -9.80 -7.05
CA ALA A 77 7.80 -8.99 -7.39
C ALA A 77 7.52 -7.91 -6.33
N PHE A 78 7.78 -8.19 -5.05
CA PHE A 78 7.60 -7.22 -3.98
C PHE A 78 8.53 -6.01 -4.16
N GLY A 79 9.81 -6.26 -4.46
CA GLY A 79 10.79 -5.20 -4.74
C GLY A 79 10.41 -4.35 -5.95
N ILE A 80 9.95 -4.97 -7.05
CA ILE A 80 9.48 -4.26 -8.24
C ILE A 80 8.26 -3.38 -7.93
N TYR A 81 7.31 -3.92 -7.16
CA TYR A 81 6.13 -3.19 -6.74
C TYR A 81 6.51 -1.96 -5.91
N HIS A 82 7.35 -2.12 -4.88
CA HIS A 82 7.76 -1.01 -4.01
C HIS A 82 8.62 0.03 -4.72
N GLU A 83 9.51 -0.38 -5.62
CA GLU A 83 10.30 0.56 -6.43
C GLU A 83 9.37 1.40 -7.32
N GLY A 84 8.43 0.77 -8.01
CA GLY A 84 7.42 1.48 -8.79
C GLY A 84 6.53 2.39 -7.95
N TYR A 85 6.11 1.95 -6.76
CA TYR A 85 5.33 2.75 -5.82
C TYR A 85 6.11 3.99 -5.34
N LYS A 86 7.40 3.84 -4.98
CA LYS A 86 8.27 4.96 -4.58
C LYS A 86 8.39 6.01 -5.68
N GLN A 87 8.52 5.58 -6.94
CA GLN A 87 8.53 6.48 -8.09
C GLN A 87 7.19 7.20 -8.31
N GLN A 88 6.06 6.58 -7.96
CA GLN A 88 4.74 7.26 -8.00
C GLN A 88 4.60 8.25 -6.84
N LEU A 89 5.01 7.85 -5.64
CA LEU A 89 4.98 8.67 -4.44
C LEU A 89 5.80 9.96 -4.61
N SER A 90 6.97 9.90 -5.26
CA SER A 90 7.81 11.09 -5.51
C SER A 90 7.19 12.11 -6.48
N GLN A 91 6.12 11.73 -7.19
CA GLN A 91 5.39 12.64 -8.09
C GLN A 91 4.22 13.33 -7.39
N TRP A 92 3.92 12.98 -6.14
CA TRP A 92 2.88 13.65 -5.37
C TRP A 92 3.44 14.89 -4.67
N PRO A 93 2.68 16.00 -4.63
CA PRO A 93 3.17 17.25 -4.04
C PRO A 93 3.38 17.11 -2.52
N GLN A 94 2.67 16.17 -1.89
CA GLN A 94 2.82 15.86 -0.47
C GLN A 94 2.71 14.36 -0.25
N ASP A 95 3.57 13.84 0.63
CA ASP A 95 3.48 12.47 1.11
C ASP A 95 2.28 12.31 2.07
N PRO A 96 1.35 11.36 1.81
CA PRO A 96 0.18 11.14 2.66
C PRO A 96 0.52 10.73 4.10
N LEU A 97 1.69 10.14 4.37
CA LEU A 97 2.12 9.79 5.73
C LEU A 97 2.40 11.02 6.59
N ILE A 98 2.67 12.19 5.99
CA ILE A 98 2.88 13.43 6.75
C ILE A 98 1.62 13.81 7.51
N TRP A 99 0.46 13.76 6.84
CA TRP A 99 -0.83 14.05 7.47
C TRP A 99 -1.15 13.03 8.59
N VAL A 100 -0.86 11.74 8.36
CA VAL A 100 -1.05 10.69 9.38
C VAL A 100 -0.18 10.96 10.62
N LYS A 101 1.10 11.25 10.42
CA LYS A 101 2.05 11.57 11.49
C LYS A 101 1.57 12.79 12.29
N ASP A 102 1.20 13.87 11.60
CA ASP A 102 0.76 15.09 12.26
C ASP A 102 -0.52 14.86 13.10
N GLU A 103 -1.46 14.05 12.60
CA GLU A 103 -2.69 13.74 13.34
C GLU A 103 -2.44 12.88 14.58
N ILE A 104 -1.53 11.90 14.50
CA ILE A 104 -1.10 11.13 15.68
C ILE A 104 -0.42 12.05 16.70
N MET A 105 0.45 12.95 16.25
CA MET A 105 1.18 13.86 17.14
C MET A 105 0.25 14.84 17.87
N LYS A 106 -0.79 15.36 17.21
CA LYS A 106 -1.80 16.23 17.87
C LYS A 106 -2.45 15.58 19.09
N GLN A 107 -2.58 14.25 19.10
CA GLN A 107 -3.20 13.48 20.19
C GLN A 107 -2.26 13.28 21.39
N THR A 108 -1.01 13.68 21.24
CA THR A 108 0.03 13.61 22.28
C THR A 108 0.52 14.98 22.71
N SER A 109 0.21 16.05 21.97
CA SER A 109 0.59 17.43 22.28
C SER A 109 0.27 17.79 23.73
N GLY A 110 1.30 18.11 24.52
CA GLY A 110 1.15 18.49 25.93
C GLY A 110 0.99 17.33 26.91
N SER A 111 1.21 16.08 26.48
CA SER A 111 1.14 14.89 27.34
C SER A 111 2.33 13.95 27.12
N ASN A 112 2.78 13.24 28.15
CA ASN A 112 3.79 12.18 28.05
C ASN A 112 3.18 10.83 27.61
N LYS A 113 2.07 10.85 26.85
CA LYS A 113 1.33 9.65 26.50
C LYS A 113 2.09 8.83 25.45
N ARG A 114 2.36 7.57 25.79
CA ARG A 114 2.95 6.59 24.87
C ARG A 114 1.85 5.87 24.12
N LEU A 115 1.76 6.12 22.82
CA LEU A 115 0.76 5.49 21.96
C LEU A 115 1.27 4.18 21.38
N LYS A 116 0.35 3.24 21.17
CA LYS A 116 0.55 2.03 20.38
C LYS A 116 -0.19 2.20 19.04
N ILE A 117 0.52 2.07 17.93
CA ILE A 117 -0.01 2.29 16.58
C ILE A 117 0.17 1.00 15.77
N ALA A 118 -0.86 0.56 15.06
CA ALA A 118 -0.74 -0.45 14.00
C ALA A 118 -0.71 0.26 12.64
N ASP A 119 0.36 0.06 11.87
CA ASP A 119 0.52 0.51 10.49
C ASP A 119 0.28 -0.70 9.57
N LEU A 120 -0.91 -0.77 8.98
CA LEU A 120 -1.42 -1.93 8.25
C LEU A 120 -1.16 -1.74 6.75
N GLY A 121 -0.30 -2.57 6.18
CA GLY A 121 0.30 -2.38 4.86
C GLY A 121 1.37 -1.29 4.87
N CYS A 122 2.34 -1.43 5.78
CA CYS A 122 3.32 -0.40 6.13
C CYS A 122 4.43 -0.18 5.09
N GLY A 123 4.56 -1.06 4.09
CA GLY A 123 5.67 -1.08 3.15
C GLY A 123 7.02 -1.18 3.87
N ASP A 124 7.86 -0.16 3.73
CA ASP A 124 9.17 -0.07 4.38
C ASP A 124 9.14 0.54 5.79
N ALA A 125 7.98 0.56 6.45
CA ALA A 125 7.77 1.02 7.83
C ALA A 125 8.14 2.50 8.08
N ARG A 126 7.96 3.37 7.07
CA ARG A 126 8.31 4.80 7.16
C ARG A 126 7.60 5.54 8.29
N LEU A 127 6.35 5.20 8.62
CA LEU A 127 5.65 5.81 9.74
C LEU A 127 6.37 5.59 11.07
N SER A 128 6.94 4.40 11.28
CA SER A 128 7.71 4.07 12.48
C SER A 128 8.98 4.92 12.64
N HIS A 129 9.56 5.37 11.52
CA HIS A 129 10.71 6.26 11.50
C HIS A 129 10.33 7.74 11.71
N MET A 130 9.11 8.12 11.36
CA MET A 130 8.63 9.50 11.44
C MET A 130 8.08 9.89 12.81
N LEU A 131 7.68 8.91 13.62
CA LEU A 131 7.14 9.12 14.96
C LEU A 131 8.23 9.05 16.04
N PRO A 132 8.06 9.75 17.18
CA PRO A 132 8.97 9.64 18.31
C PRO A 132 9.11 8.21 18.85
N ASN A 133 10.30 7.86 19.34
CA ASN A 133 10.63 6.51 19.80
C ASN A 133 9.83 6.05 21.04
N GLU A 134 9.21 6.99 21.76
CA GLU A 134 8.33 6.71 22.89
C GLU A 134 7.01 6.07 22.44
N HIS A 135 6.64 6.23 21.17
CA HIS A 135 5.51 5.53 20.56
C HIS A 135 5.94 4.17 20.05
N LYS A 136 5.07 3.18 20.23
CA LYS A 136 5.28 1.85 19.68
C LYS A 136 4.48 1.70 18.39
N VAL A 137 5.20 1.54 17.28
CA VAL A 137 4.59 1.27 15.97
C VAL A 137 4.76 -0.20 15.63
N TYR A 138 3.63 -0.90 15.46
CA TYR A 138 3.55 -2.24 14.91
C TYR A 138 3.34 -2.13 13.40
N SER A 139 4.39 -2.39 12.63
CA SER A 139 4.37 -2.29 11.17
C SER A 139 4.11 -3.66 10.56
N PHE A 140 3.01 -3.80 9.82
CA PHE A 140 2.57 -5.06 9.20
C PHE A 140 2.51 -4.93 7.68
N ASP A 141 3.08 -5.90 6.98
CA ASP A 141 2.97 -6.03 5.52
C ASP A 141 3.05 -7.51 5.11
N LEU A 142 2.73 -7.83 3.87
CA LEU A 142 2.81 -9.20 3.35
C LEU A 142 4.26 -9.71 3.28
N VAL A 143 5.23 -8.82 3.16
CA VAL A 143 6.66 -9.14 3.10
C VAL A 143 7.45 -8.25 4.05
N SER A 144 8.33 -8.84 4.85
CA SER A 144 9.27 -8.10 5.70
C SER A 144 10.49 -7.66 4.89
N VAL A 145 10.62 -6.35 4.68
CA VAL A 145 11.79 -5.74 4.00
C VAL A 145 12.84 -5.20 4.96
N ASN A 146 12.54 -5.15 6.26
CA ASN A 146 13.46 -4.77 7.32
C ASN A 146 12.94 -5.28 8.67
N GLU A 147 13.75 -5.19 9.72
CA GLU A 147 13.46 -5.71 11.06
C GLU A 147 12.25 -5.06 11.76
N ARG A 148 11.77 -3.91 11.28
CA ARG A 148 10.60 -3.23 11.83
C ARG A 148 9.30 -3.80 11.29
N VAL A 149 9.35 -4.45 10.12
CA VAL A 149 8.18 -5.01 9.45
C VAL A 149 7.95 -6.44 9.91
N THR A 150 6.79 -6.68 10.50
CA THR A 150 6.29 -8.04 10.75
C THR A 150 5.52 -8.53 9.53
N ALA A 151 6.00 -9.60 8.90
CA ALA A 151 5.33 -10.19 7.75
C ALA A 151 4.03 -10.91 8.18
N CYS A 152 2.87 -10.40 7.78
CA CYS A 152 1.58 -11.05 7.96
C CYS A 152 0.53 -10.50 6.98
N ASP A 153 -0.55 -11.26 6.78
CA ASP A 153 -1.76 -10.70 6.18
C ASP A 153 -2.43 -9.75 7.19
N MET A 154 -2.66 -8.49 6.82
CA MET A 154 -3.29 -7.51 7.70
C MET A 154 -4.77 -7.80 7.99
N ALA A 155 -5.39 -8.77 7.31
CA ALA A 155 -6.67 -9.35 7.73
C ALA A 155 -6.55 -10.13 9.04
N HIS A 156 -5.36 -10.65 9.39
CA HIS A 156 -5.11 -11.49 10.57
C HIS A 156 -3.77 -11.14 11.21
N THR A 157 -3.73 -10.05 11.96
CA THR A 157 -2.52 -9.59 12.64
C THR A 157 -2.22 -10.44 13.89
N PRO A 158 -0.95 -10.56 14.30
CA PRO A 158 -0.58 -11.26 15.53
C PRO A 158 -0.88 -10.46 16.81
N LEU A 159 -1.60 -9.33 16.71
CA LEU A 159 -1.95 -8.51 17.87
C LEU A 159 -3.12 -9.10 18.66
N LYS A 160 -3.15 -8.79 19.95
CA LYS A 160 -4.29 -9.08 20.81
C LYS A 160 -5.46 -8.13 20.51
N THR A 161 -6.66 -8.54 20.89
CA THR A 161 -7.84 -7.67 20.86
C THR A 161 -7.62 -6.47 21.78
N ASN A 162 -8.05 -5.28 21.37
CA ASN A 162 -7.90 -4.03 22.13
C ASN A 162 -6.44 -3.70 22.54
N GLU A 163 -5.47 -3.92 21.66
CA GLU A 163 -4.05 -3.71 21.93
C GLU A 163 -3.55 -2.29 21.56
N VAL A 164 -4.10 -1.69 20.49
CA VAL A 164 -3.57 -0.44 19.91
C VAL A 164 -4.51 0.76 20.08
N ASP A 165 -3.92 1.95 20.15
CA ASP A 165 -4.63 3.24 20.22
C ASP A 165 -5.00 3.75 18.82
N PHE A 166 -4.15 3.46 17.82
CA PHE A 166 -4.36 3.80 16.41
C PHE A 166 -4.22 2.59 15.50
N ALA A 167 -5.05 2.51 14.46
CA ALA A 167 -4.89 1.62 13.33
C ALA A 167 -4.90 2.46 12.06
N VAL A 168 -3.86 2.33 11.25
CA VAL A 168 -3.60 3.19 10.10
C VAL A 168 -3.66 2.36 8.83
N PHE A 169 -4.47 2.82 7.88
CA PHE A 169 -4.39 2.41 6.49
C PHE A 169 -3.99 3.62 5.65
N CYS A 170 -2.74 3.66 5.18
CA CYS A 170 -2.25 4.70 4.30
C CYS A 170 -1.93 4.10 2.93
N LEU A 171 -2.86 4.26 1.98
CA LEU A 171 -2.81 3.70 0.62
C LEU A 171 -2.75 2.16 0.57
N SER A 172 -3.15 1.52 1.66
CA SER A 172 -2.96 0.08 1.86
C SER A 172 -4.25 -0.74 1.83
N LEU A 173 -5.43 -0.14 1.65
CA LEU A 173 -6.70 -0.86 1.48
C LEU A 173 -6.77 -1.56 0.10
N MET A 174 -5.78 -2.39 -0.19
CA MET A 174 -5.61 -3.16 -1.41
C MET A 174 -6.21 -4.55 -1.25
N GLY A 175 -6.73 -5.09 -2.34
CA GLY A 175 -7.34 -6.41 -2.36
C GLY A 175 -8.87 -6.39 -2.23
N THR A 176 -9.48 -7.49 -2.66
CA THR A 176 -10.94 -7.62 -2.79
C THR A 176 -11.64 -7.89 -1.46
N ASN A 177 -10.91 -8.33 -0.43
CA ASN A 177 -11.39 -8.63 0.91
C ASN A 177 -11.22 -7.45 1.89
N CYS A 178 -11.40 -6.21 1.42
CA CYS A 178 -11.26 -4.99 2.23
C CYS A 178 -12.08 -5.01 3.55
N SER A 179 -13.25 -5.65 3.53
CA SER A 179 -14.07 -5.90 4.72
C SER A 179 -13.30 -6.58 5.87
N GLU A 180 -12.42 -7.53 5.58
CA GLU A 180 -11.64 -8.26 6.60
C GLU A 180 -10.60 -7.35 7.26
N PHE A 181 -9.98 -6.43 6.52
CA PHE A 181 -8.99 -5.51 7.09
C PHE A 181 -9.64 -4.55 8.09
N LEU A 182 -10.81 -4.00 7.75
CA LEU A 182 -11.54 -3.09 8.64
C LEU A 182 -12.13 -3.83 9.85
N TYR A 183 -12.51 -5.10 9.67
CA TYR A 183 -12.92 -5.96 10.77
C TYR A 183 -11.76 -6.23 11.75
N GLU A 184 -10.58 -6.55 11.22
CA GLU A 184 -9.38 -6.76 12.00
C GLU A 184 -8.92 -5.49 12.72
N ALA A 185 -8.98 -4.34 12.05
CA ALA A 185 -8.71 -3.04 12.65
C ALA A 185 -9.65 -2.77 13.85
N ASN A 186 -10.94 -3.12 13.74
CA ASN A 186 -11.85 -3.05 14.89
C ASN A 186 -11.38 -3.96 16.03
N ARG A 187 -10.99 -5.21 15.73
CA ARG A 187 -10.52 -6.16 16.75
C ARG A 187 -9.33 -5.62 17.54
N ILE A 188 -8.30 -5.12 16.86
CA ILE A 188 -7.04 -4.69 17.51
C ILE A 188 -7.14 -3.33 18.19
N LEU A 189 -8.02 -2.44 17.73
CA LEU A 189 -8.22 -1.13 18.34
C LEU A 189 -8.85 -1.25 19.74
N LYS A 190 -8.36 -0.47 20.70
CA LYS A 190 -9.04 -0.26 22.00
C LYS A 190 -10.39 0.43 21.81
N SER A 191 -11.26 0.33 22.82
CA SER A 191 -12.44 1.21 22.89
C SER A 191 -12.00 2.66 22.79
N GLU A 192 -12.74 3.46 22.03
CA GLU A 192 -12.39 4.84 21.70
C GLU A 192 -11.07 5.02 20.92
N GLY A 193 -10.42 3.93 20.47
CA GLY A 193 -9.26 3.99 19.58
C GLY A 193 -9.61 4.60 18.22
N VAL A 194 -8.59 5.06 17.50
CA VAL A 194 -8.77 5.82 16.25
C VAL A 194 -8.32 5.01 15.04
N LEU A 195 -9.25 4.82 14.11
CA LEU A 195 -8.97 4.34 12.76
C LEU A 195 -8.63 5.53 11.88
N VAL A 196 -7.47 5.47 11.22
CA VAL A 196 -6.99 6.47 10.26
C VAL A 196 -7.00 5.86 8.88
N ILE A 197 -7.69 6.50 7.94
CA ILE A 197 -7.73 6.07 6.53
C ILE A 197 -7.22 7.22 5.67
N VAL A 198 -6.20 6.94 4.86
CA VAL A 198 -5.76 7.81 3.75
C VAL A 198 -5.68 6.97 2.50
N ASP A 199 -6.36 7.38 1.42
CA ASP A 199 -6.33 6.63 0.17
C ASP A 199 -6.60 7.54 -1.03
N VAL A 200 -6.42 7.06 -2.26
CA VAL A 200 -6.66 7.84 -3.49
C VAL A 200 -8.15 8.01 -3.72
N ALA A 201 -8.61 9.25 -3.91
CA ALA A 201 -10.02 9.61 -4.02
C ALA A 201 -10.74 8.89 -5.18
N SER A 202 -10.05 8.68 -6.30
CA SER A 202 -10.61 7.99 -7.48
C SER A 202 -11.07 6.57 -7.20
N ARG A 203 -10.54 5.92 -6.16
CA ARG A 203 -10.97 4.58 -5.73
C ARG A 203 -12.40 4.52 -5.19
N PHE A 204 -12.91 5.66 -4.73
CA PHE A 204 -14.23 5.77 -4.12
C PHE A 204 -15.30 6.29 -5.07
N ASP A 205 -14.95 6.63 -6.32
CA ASP A 205 -15.91 7.07 -7.35
C ASP A 205 -16.81 8.24 -6.89
N GLY A 206 -16.24 9.19 -6.14
CA GLY A 206 -16.99 10.30 -5.54
C GLY A 206 -17.86 9.92 -4.33
N LYS A 207 -17.90 8.65 -3.93
CA LYS A 207 -18.77 8.09 -2.87
C LYS A 207 -18.02 7.78 -1.58
N PHE A 208 -16.99 8.56 -1.24
CA PHE A 208 -16.21 8.32 -0.01
C PHE A 208 -17.07 8.41 1.25
N ASN A 209 -17.99 9.37 1.33
CA ASN A 209 -18.90 9.47 2.47
C ASN A 209 -19.82 8.25 2.61
N ASP A 210 -20.23 7.62 1.51
CA ASP A 210 -21.05 6.40 1.58
C ASP A 210 -20.24 5.19 2.03
N PHE A 211 -18.96 5.11 1.64
CA PHE A 211 -18.02 4.15 2.21
C PHE A 211 -17.90 4.34 3.73
N LEU A 212 -17.72 5.57 4.22
CA LEU A 212 -17.64 5.87 5.66
C LEU A 212 -18.95 5.54 6.40
N LYS A 213 -20.12 5.72 5.77
CA LYS A 213 -21.42 5.31 6.38
C LYS A 213 -21.47 3.81 6.62
N LYS A 214 -20.93 2.98 5.72
CA LYS A 214 -20.87 1.51 5.91
C LYS A 214 -20.01 1.14 7.13
N LEU A 215 -18.96 1.91 7.43
CA LEU A 215 -18.08 1.65 8.57
C LEU A 215 -18.78 1.77 9.93
N LYS A 216 -19.99 2.34 10.01
CA LYS A 216 -20.84 2.27 11.21
C LYS A 216 -21.17 0.82 11.60
N ARG A 217 -21.41 -0.06 10.61
CA ARG A 217 -21.60 -1.50 10.85
C ARG A 217 -20.33 -2.22 11.30
N TYR A 218 -19.17 -1.61 11.06
CA TYR A 218 -17.88 -2.05 11.55
C TYR A 218 -17.52 -1.39 12.91
N GLY A 219 -18.51 -0.85 13.63
CA GLY A 219 -18.32 -0.28 14.96
C GLY A 219 -17.54 1.04 14.99
N PHE A 220 -17.49 1.76 13.86
CA PHE A 220 -16.78 3.03 13.74
C PHE A 220 -17.73 4.22 13.58
N SER A 221 -17.42 5.30 14.29
CA SER A 221 -18.09 6.59 14.14
C SER A 221 -17.14 7.63 13.54
N LYS A 222 -17.55 8.22 12.42
CA LYS A 222 -16.76 9.25 11.71
C LYS A 222 -16.58 10.49 12.59
N GLN A 223 -15.34 10.90 12.81
CA GLN A 223 -14.98 12.16 13.47
C GLN A 223 -14.61 13.23 12.45
N PHE A 224 -13.83 12.86 11.43
CA PHE A 224 -13.35 13.76 10.39
C PHE A 224 -13.31 13.05 9.05
N SER A 225 -13.54 13.80 7.96
CA SER A 225 -13.29 13.33 6.60
C SER A 225 -13.10 14.49 5.64
N GLU A 226 -12.16 14.36 4.71
CA GLU A 226 -11.98 15.31 3.60
C GLU A 226 -11.61 14.60 2.30
N THR A 227 -11.77 15.31 1.19
CA THR A 227 -11.14 15.00 -0.09
C THR A 227 -10.27 16.22 -0.45
N THR A 228 -8.97 16.01 -0.58
CA THR A 228 -8.02 17.09 -0.87
C THR A 228 -8.04 17.46 -2.35
N ASN A 229 -8.02 18.76 -2.67
CA ASN A 229 -8.04 19.23 -4.06
C ASN A 229 -6.70 19.10 -4.79
N ASP A 230 -5.58 19.17 -4.05
CA ASP A 230 -4.22 19.21 -4.58
C ASP A 230 -3.64 17.81 -4.83
N THR A 231 -3.81 16.90 -3.88
CA THR A 231 -3.23 15.56 -3.89
C THR A 231 -4.22 14.49 -4.38
N TYR A 232 -5.52 14.81 -4.40
CA TYR A 232 -6.62 13.88 -4.68
C TYR A 232 -6.63 12.65 -3.76
N PHE A 233 -6.26 12.84 -2.49
CA PHE A 233 -6.50 11.87 -1.43
C PHE A 233 -7.85 12.09 -0.77
N VAL A 234 -8.42 11.00 -0.29
CA VAL A 234 -9.40 11.03 0.78
C VAL A 234 -8.70 10.76 2.11
N ARG A 235 -9.11 11.45 3.16
CA ARG A 235 -8.58 11.29 4.51
C ARG A 235 -9.74 11.19 5.47
N ALA A 236 -9.67 10.29 6.46
CA ALA A 236 -10.68 10.17 7.50
C ALA A 236 -10.11 9.72 8.83
N LEU A 237 -10.75 10.20 9.89
CA LEU A 237 -10.56 9.74 11.27
C LEU A 237 -11.89 9.20 11.75
N LEU A 238 -11.88 7.97 12.25
CA LEU A 238 -13.04 7.33 12.83
C LEU A 238 -12.69 6.81 14.22
N ARG A 239 -13.63 6.95 15.16
CA ARG A 239 -13.49 6.42 16.51
C ARG A 239 -14.17 5.07 16.60
N LYS A 240 -13.52 4.07 17.22
CA LYS A 240 -14.15 2.80 17.56
C LYS A 240 -15.14 3.02 18.70
N VAL A 241 -16.43 2.84 18.42
CA VAL A 241 -17.55 3.01 19.37
C VAL A 241 -18.18 1.70 19.81
N SER A 242 -17.93 0.60 19.09
CA SER A 242 -18.37 -0.74 19.47
C SER A 242 -17.46 -1.82 18.88
N SER A 243 -17.54 -3.04 19.41
CA SER A 243 -16.80 -4.18 18.87
C SER A 243 -17.62 -4.93 17.82
N CYS A 244 -16.96 -5.42 16.78
CA CYS A 244 -17.58 -6.27 15.74
C CYS A 244 -17.54 -7.76 16.05
N THR A 245 -16.93 -8.18 17.17
CA THR A 245 -16.59 -9.60 17.42
C THR A 245 -17.78 -10.54 17.55
N SER A 246 -19.00 -10.01 17.72
CA SER A 246 -20.23 -10.81 17.81
C SER A 246 -20.88 -11.12 16.45
N GLU A 247 -20.48 -10.45 15.37
CA GLU A 247 -21.01 -10.68 14.02
C GLU A 247 -19.89 -11.21 13.11
N PRO A 248 -20.15 -12.25 12.29
CA PRO A 248 -19.19 -12.69 11.28
C PRO A 248 -18.97 -11.59 10.23
N VAL A 249 -17.74 -11.45 9.72
CA VAL A 249 -17.40 -10.40 8.73
C VAL A 249 -18.22 -10.51 7.45
N GLU A 250 -18.67 -11.73 7.10
CA GLU A 250 -19.49 -12.01 5.93
C GLU A 250 -20.89 -11.39 6.01
N SER A 251 -21.43 -11.17 7.21
CA SER A 251 -22.73 -10.52 7.41
C SER A 251 -22.66 -9.00 7.37
N LEU A 252 -21.44 -8.42 7.33
CA LEU A 252 -21.25 -6.97 7.28
C LEU A 252 -21.34 -6.44 5.84
N PRO A 253 -21.66 -5.14 5.65
CA PRO A 253 -21.70 -4.54 4.32
C PRO A 253 -20.37 -4.69 3.59
N LYS A 254 -20.40 -5.17 2.35
CA LYS A 254 -19.20 -5.29 1.52
C LYS A 254 -18.57 -3.92 1.24
N LEU A 255 -17.25 -3.88 1.41
CA LEU A 255 -16.40 -2.73 1.12
C LEU A 255 -15.68 -2.97 -0.20
N ILE A 256 -16.22 -2.39 -1.29
CA ILE A 256 -15.66 -2.55 -2.64
C ILE A 256 -15.10 -1.20 -3.07
N LEU A 257 -13.83 -1.18 -3.46
CA LEU A 257 -13.10 0.00 -3.91
C LEU A 257 -12.64 -0.23 -5.36
N LYS A 258 -12.60 0.82 -6.17
CA LYS A 258 -11.98 0.74 -7.50
C LYS A 258 -10.45 0.58 -7.35
N PRO A 259 -9.76 -0.05 -8.32
CA PRO A 259 -8.30 -0.07 -8.35
C PRO A 259 -7.70 1.34 -8.44
N CYS A 260 -6.54 1.57 -7.83
CA CYS A 260 -5.76 2.78 -8.11
C CYS A 260 -5.01 2.61 -9.43
N LEU A 261 -5.47 3.28 -10.48
CA LEU A 261 -4.78 3.33 -11.76
C LEU A 261 -3.88 4.58 -11.75
N TYR A 262 -2.58 4.40 -11.52
CA TYR A 262 -1.58 5.47 -11.62
C TYR A 262 -1.49 5.98 -13.07
N LYS A 263 -2.36 6.95 -13.41
CA LYS A 263 -2.35 7.65 -14.70
C LYS A 263 -1.13 8.54 -14.79
N LYS A 264 -0.63 8.79 -16.01
CA LYS A 264 0.36 9.84 -16.24
C LYS A 264 -0.21 11.16 -15.72
N ARG A 265 0.53 11.81 -14.81
CA ARG A 265 0.25 13.16 -14.33
C ARG A 265 0.96 14.16 -15.22
#